data_AF-A0A7J4N230-F1
#
_entry.id   AF-A0A7J4N230-F1
#
_cell.length_a   1.000
_cell.length_b   1.000
_cell.length_c   1.000
_cell.angle_alpha   90.00
_cell.angle_beta   90.00
_cell.angle_gamma   90.00
#
_symmetry.space_group_name_H-M   'P 1'
#
loop_
_entity.id
_entity.type
_entity.pdbx_description
1 polymer ?
#
loop_
_entity_poly.entity_id
_entity_poly.type
_entity_poly.pdbx_seq_one_letter_code
_entity_poly.pdbx_strand_id
1 'polypeptide(L)'
;MVKKELKEELSEEQIAQLKRFAELPPDKKLELIEKQCIFCQISKGSIETIKVFEDSEIIVALDINPAVPGHTLIFPKKHFQFLFQISPETREKIFSTASSLSIYLVNVLKAGGFNLYVANGATAGQKMPHFVLHLIPRFDKDGLSFDWDAKKANQEELKKIAAMLKTSLEKEMGEKKKSYKEEAQAQSDSSREIERALKFRRRA
;
A
#
# COMPACT_ATOMS: atom_id res chain seq x y z
N MET A 1 29.91 -7.15 0.60
CA MET A 1 30.29 -6.48 -0.66
C MET A 1 29.40 -5.26 -0.95
N VAL A 2 28.06 -5.35 -0.83
CA VAL A 2 27.10 -4.23 -1.05
C VAL A 2 27.41 -2.88 -0.34
N LYS A 3 27.89 -2.88 0.91
CA LYS A 3 28.21 -1.63 1.65
C LYS A 3 29.45 -0.89 1.12
N LYS A 4 30.32 -1.57 0.35
CA LYS A 4 31.58 -0.99 -0.14
C LYS A 4 31.40 -0.34 -1.52
N GLU A 5 30.50 -0.90 -2.35
CA GLU A 5 30.22 -0.44 -3.72
C GLU A 5 29.37 0.85 -3.76
N LEU A 6 28.45 1.05 -2.80
CA LEU A 6 27.62 2.28 -2.72
C LEU A 6 28.40 3.58 -2.43
N LYS A 7 29.67 3.49 -2.04
CA LYS A 7 30.50 4.68 -1.76
C LYS A 7 31.14 5.28 -3.01
N GLU A 8 31.13 4.59 -4.14
CA GLU A 8 31.81 5.04 -5.37
C GLU A 8 30.90 5.86 -6.31
N GLU A 9 29.59 5.95 -6.03
CA GLU A 9 28.61 6.62 -6.92
C GLU A 9 27.98 7.91 -6.34
N LEU A 10 28.18 8.22 -5.05
CA LEU A 10 27.52 9.33 -4.37
C LEU A 10 28.53 10.39 -3.92
N SER A 11 28.22 11.65 -4.23
CA SER A 11 28.98 12.81 -3.73
C SER A 11 28.96 12.88 -2.19
N GLU A 12 29.97 13.54 -1.62
CA GLU A 12 30.04 13.76 -0.16
C GLU A 12 28.78 14.46 0.38
N GLU A 13 28.21 15.36 -0.42
CA GLU A 13 26.96 16.04 -0.09
C GLU A 13 25.77 15.06 -0.05
N GLN A 14 25.62 14.18 -1.04
CA GLN A 14 24.57 13.15 -1.05
C GLN A 14 24.73 12.18 0.13
N ILE A 15 25.96 11.79 0.47
CA ILE A 15 26.23 10.94 1.64
C ILE A 15 25.83 11.68 2.93
N ALA A 16 26.15 12.97 3.06
CA ALA A 16 25.77 13.77 4.21
C ALA A 16 24.24 13.92 4.32
N GLN A 17 23.54 14.13 3.20
CA GLN A 17 22.08 14.19 3.16
C GLN A 17 21.44 12.86 3.57
N LEU A 18 21.95 11.72 3.09
CA LEU A 18 21.45 10.39 3.46
C LEU A 18 21.66 10.10 4.96
N LYS A 19 22.80 10.47 5.52
CA LYS A 19 23.06 10.34 6.97
C LYS A 19 22.08 11.18 7.79
N ARG A 20 21.90 12.45 7.43
CA ARG A 20 20.91 13.33 8.07
C ARG A 20 19.51 12.73 8.00
N PHE A 21 19.10 12.23 6.83
CA PHE A 21 17.82 11.56 6.68
C PHE A 21 17.70 10.32 7.58
N ALA A 22 18.74 9.49 7.66
CA ALA A 22 18.73 8.28 8.49
C ALA A 22 18.56 8.57 9.98
N GLU A 23 19.03 9.73 10.46
CA GLU A 23 18.93 10.17 11.86
C GLU A 23 17.58 10.81 12.21
N LEU A 24 16.76 11.19 11.22
CA LEU A 24 15.46 11.80 11.49
C LEU A 24 14.50 10.86 12.25
N PRO A 25 13.63 11.42 13.11
CA PRO A 25 12.57 10.64 13.72
C PRO A 25 11.55 10.17 12.67
N PRO A 26 10.80 9.07 12.92
CA PRO A 26 9.94 8.45 11.92
C PRO A 26 8.88 9.38 11.30
N ASP A 27 8.28 10.26 12.10
CA ASP A 27 7.29 11.24 11.66
C ASP A 27 7.89 12.24 10.67
N LYS A 28 9.11 12.73 10.94
CA LYS A 28 9.81 13.65 10.04
C LYS A 28 10.29 12.99 8.76
N LYS A 29 10.69 11.72 8.81
CA LYS A 29 10.98 10.94 7.61
C LYS A 29 9.76 10.82 6.72
N LEU A 30 8.61 10.47 7.31
CA LEU A 30 7.36 10.34 6.58
C LEU A 30 6.93 11.66 5.93
N GLU A 31 7.04 12.78 6.66
CA GLU A 31 6.73 14.11 6.13
C GLU A 31 7.58 14.46 4.89
N LEU A 32 8.88 14.15 4.93
CA LEU A 32 9.78 14.37 3.79
C LEU A 32 9.50 13.45 2.61
N ILE A 33 9.26 12.16 2.87
CA ILE A 33 8.89 11.18 1.83
C ILE A 33 7.61 11.64 1.14
N GLU A 34 6.60 12.06 1.90
CA GLU A 34 5.33 12.54 1.35
C GLU A 34 5.52 13.78 0.46
N LYS A 35 6.37 14.73 0.88
CA LYS A 35 6.69 15.92 0.08
C LYS A 35 7.38 15.59 -1.25
N GLN A 36 8.19 14.54 -1.27
CA GLN A 36 8.92 14.09 -2.47
C GLN A 36 8.16 13.03 -3.29
N CYS A 37 7.02 12.56 -2.80
CA CYS A 37 6.24 11.53 -3.46
C CYS A 37 5.37 12.13 -4.59
N ILE A 38 5.61 11.69 -5.82
CA ILE A 38 4.84 12.15 -6.99
C ILE A 38 3.34 11.91 -6.86
N PHE A 39 2.91 10.79 -6.25
CA PHE A 39 1.49 10.47 -6.08
C PHE A 39 0.83 11.35 -5.03
N CYS A 40 1.57 11.75 -3.99
CA CYS A 40 1.12 12.76 -3.04
C CYS A 40 1.02 14.14 -3.69
N GLN A 41 1.96 14.50 -4.57
CA GLN A 41 1.92 15.74 -5.34
C GLN A 41 0.73 15.78 -6.31
N ILE A 42 0.44 14.67 -7.00
CA ILE A 42 -0.78 14.50 -7.82
C ILE A 42 -2.03 14.66 -6.95
N SER A 43 -2.06 14.03 -5.78
CA SER A 43 -3.19 14.09 -4.84
C SER A 43 -3.43 15.50 -4.29
N LYS A 44 -2.38 16.32 -4.20
CA LYS A 44 -2.43 17.74 -3.81
C LYS A 44 -2.71 18.68 -4.99
N GLY A 45 -2.80 18.15 -6.21
CA GLY A 45 -3.00 18.93 -7.44
C GLY A 45 -1.77 19.70 -7.91
N SER A 46 -0.58 19.40 -7.37
CA SER A 46 0.68 20.07 -7.77
C SER A 46 1.26 19.50 -9.08
N ILE A 47 0.87 18.29 -9.44
CA ILE A 47 1.21 17.64 -10.71
C ILE A 47 -0.10 17.26 -11.42
N GLU A 48 -0.21 17.64 -12.69
CA GLU A 48 -1.33 17.22 -13.54
C GLU A 48 -1.21 15.75 -13.93
N THR A 49 -2.36 15.09 -14.06
CA THR A 49 -2.44 13.70 -14.54
C THR A 49 -3.73 13.50 -15.31
N ILE A 50 -3.75 12.53 -16.22
CA ILE A 50 -4.97 12.15 -16.94
C ILE A 50 -5.82 11.27 -16.04
N LYS A 51 -6.78 11.86 -15.33
CA LYS A 51 -7.66 11.17 -14.39
C LYS A 51 -8.80 10.49 -15.14
N VAL A 52 -9.07 9.24 -14.78
CA VAL A 52 -10.29 8.52 -15.17
C VAL A 52 -11.42 8.92 -14.21
N PHE A 53 -11.13 8.90 -12.90
CA PHE A 53 -11.97 9.51 -11.87
C PHE A 53 -11.19 9.76 -10.58
N GLU A 54 -11.78 10.52 -9.67
CA GLU A 54 -11.25 10.82 -8.35
C GLU A 54 -12.41 10.99 -7.36
N ASP A 55 -12.22 10.54 -6.12
CA ASP A 55 -13.14 10.82 -5.03
C ASP A 55 -12.39 11.32 -3.76
N SER A 56 -13.04 11.31 -2.60
CA SER A 56 -12.44 11.80 -1.35
C SER A 56 -11.23 10.99 -0.87
N GLU A 57 -11.05 9.75 -1.29
CA GLU A 57 -10.04 8.84 -0.76
C GLU A 57 -9.05 8.31 -1.80
N ILE A 58 -9.49 8.11 -3.05
CA ILE A 58 -8.67 7.51 -4.11
C ILE A 58 -8.64 8.35 -5.38
N ILE A 59 -7.59 8.14 -6.17
CA ILE A 59 -7.45 8.64 -7.53
C ILE A 59 -7.24 7.46 -8.47
N VAL A 60 -7.88 7.55 -9.64
CA VAL A 60 -7.66 6.65 -10.76
C VAL A 60 -7.18 7.46 -11.94
N ALA A 61 -6.01 7.12 -12.47
CA ALA A 61 -5.37 7.86 -13.55
C ALA A 61 -4.67 6.93 -14.53
N LEU A 62 -4.48 7.38 -15.77
CA LEU A 62 -3.66 6.65 -16.74
C LEU A 62 -2.19 6.79 -16.40
N ASP A 63 -1.43 5.70 -16.57
CA ASP A 63 0.03 5.74 -16.47
C ASP A 63 0.60 6.51 -17.67
N ILE A 64 1.49 7.47 -17.41
CA ILE A 64 2.18 8.25 -18.44
C ILE A 64 3.31 7.46 -19.11
N ASN A 65 3.80 6.39 -18.46
CA ASN A 65 4.75 5.43 -18.99
C ASN A 65 4.10 4.04 -19.04
N PRO A 66 3.03 3.89 -19.85
CA PRO A 66 2.19 2.71 -19.78
C PRO A 66 2.92 1.47 -20.30
N ALA A 67 2.76 0.35 -19.59
CA ALA A 67 3.19 -0.95 -20.07
C ALA A 67 2.51 -1.33 -21.40
N VAL A 68 1.22 -0.96 -21.55
CA VAL A 68 0.38 -1.12 -22.75
C VAL A 68 -0.70 -0.03 -22.74
N PRO A 69 -1.30 0.32 -23.90
CA PRO A 69 -2.37 1.31 -23.95
C PRO A 69 -3.51 1.01 -22.97
N GLY A 70 -3.87 1.99 -22.15
CA GLY A 70 -4.90 1.85 -21.11
C GLY A 70 -4.40 1.37 -19.74
N HIS A 71 -3.09 1.22 -19.55
CA HIS A 71 -2.51 1.00 -18.22
C HIS A 71 -3.01 2.07 -17.25
N THR A 72 -3.75 1.64 -16.25
CA THR A 72 -4.42 2.50 -15.27
C THR A 72 -3.85 2.28 -13.88
N LEU A 73 -3.62 3.36 -13.15
CA LEU A 73 -3.12 3.38 -11.77
C LEU A 73 -4.25 3.76 -10.83
N ILE A 74 -4.42 2.99 -9.75
CA ILE A 74 -5.36 3.25 -8.66
C ILE A 74 -4.55 3.42 -7.39
N PHE A 75 -4.64 4.58 -6.74
CA PHE A 75 -3.86 4.87 -5.54
C PHE A 75 -4.66 5.72 -4.54
N PRO A 76 -4.42 5.54 -3.22
CA PRO A 76 -5.01 6.39 -2.21
C PRO A 76 -4.40 7.79 -2.24
N LYS A 77 -5.22 8.80 -1.91
CA LYS A 77 -4.75 10.19 -1.73
C LYS A 77 -3.81 10.32 -0.54
N LYS A 78 -4.12 9.59 0.53
CA LYS A 78 -3.25 9.49 1.71
C LYS A 78 -2.01 8.68 1.37
N HIS A 79 -0.87 9.11 1.90
CA HIS A 79 0.38 8.40 1.73
C HIS A 79 0.39 7.07 2.48
N PHE A 80 0.58 5.99 1.73
CA PHE A 80 0.92 4.67 2.22
C PHE A 80 1.95 4.10 1.26
N GLN A 81 3.01 3.47 1.75
CA GLN A 81 4.01 2.85 0.88
C GLN A 81 3.61 1.41 0.53
N PHE A 82 3.05 0.67 1.49
CA PHE A 82 2.76 -0.75 1.35
C PHE A 82 1.29 -1.07 1.64
N LEU A 83 0.79 -2.14 1.03
CA LEU A 83 -0.58 -2.62 1.14
C LEU A 83 -1.02 -2.84 2.59
N PHE A 84 -0.14 -3.39 3.43
CA PHE A 84 -0.43 -3.70 4.83
C PHE A 84 -0.53 -2.46 5.73
N GLN A 85 -0.14 -1.28 5.25
CA GLN A 85 -0.28 -0.01 5.99
C GLN A 85 -1.64 0.65 5.77
N ILE A 86 -2.34 0.29 4.70
CA ILE A 86 -3.63 0.88 4.32
C ILE A 86 -4.72 0.37 5.27
N SER A 87 -5.74 1.18 5.56
CA SER A 87 -6.89 0.69 6.36
C SER A 87 -7.70 -0.35 5.58
N PRO A 88 -8.44 -1.26 6.25
CA PRO A 88 -9.33 -2.21 5.59
C PRO A 88 -10.31 -1.55 4.60
N GLU A 89 -10.90 -0.43 5.00
CA GLU A 89 -11.93 0.29 4.24
C GLU A 89 -11.34 0.88 2.95
N THR A 90 -10.19 1.54 3.04
CA THR A 90 -9.50 2.09 1.86
C THR A 90 -9.01 0.97 0.95
N ARG A 91 -8.53 -0.16 1.49
CA ARG A 91 -8.16 -1.33 0.66
C ARG A 91 -9.35 -1.86 -0.11
N GLU A 92 -10.47 -2.10 0.57
CA GLU A 92 -11.70 -2.58 -0.07
C GLU A 92 -12.11 -1.66 -1.22
N LYS A 93 -12.12 -0.35 -0.98
CA LYS A 93 -12.48 0.65 -1.99
C LYS A 93 -11.56 0.60 -3.22
N ILE A 94 -10.26 0.49 -3.03
CA ILE A 94 -9.27 0.38 -4.12
C ILE A 94 -9.56 -0.85 -4.99
N PHE A 95 -9.73 -2.03 -4.37
CA PHE A 95 -9.92 -3.27 -5.12
C PHE A 95 -11.32 -3.40 -5.73
N SER A 96 -12.36 -2.92 -5.05
CA SER A 96 -13.72 -2.83 -5.60
C SER A 96 -13.76 -1.91 -6.82
N THR A 97 -13.09 -0.76 -6.74
CA THR A 97 -12.90 0.15 -7.87
C THR A 97 -12.22 -0.54 -9.05
N ALA A 98 -11.11 -1.24 -8.80
CA ALA A 98 -10.38 -1.95 -9.83
C ALA A 98 -11.24 -3.03 -10.51
N SER A 99 -12.02 -3.76 -9.72
CA SER A 99 -12.95 -4.78 -10.22
C SER A 99 -14.06 -4.20 -11.08
N SER A 100 -14.64 -3.05 -10.70
CA SER A 100 -15.67 -2.40 -11.52
C SER A 100 -15.08 -1.81 -12.80
N LEU A 101 -13.92 -1.16 -12.70
CA LEU A 101 -13.28 -0.49 -13.83
C LEU A 101 -12.75 -1.46 -14.88
N SER A 102 -12.28 -2.64 -14.48
CA SER A 102 -11.71 -3.63 -15.41
C SER A 102 -12.70 -4.07 -16.49
N ILE A 103 -13.99 -4.18 -16.16
CA ILE A 103 -15.05 -4.51 -17.12
C ILE A 103 -15.14 -3.44 -18.21
N TYR A 104 -15.19 -2.17 -17.81
CA TYR A 104 -15.25 -1.05 -18.75
C TYR A 104 -13.96 -0.94 -19.57
N LEU A 105 -12.81 -1.11 -18.93
CA LEU A 105 -11.50 -1.04 -19.58
C LEU A 105 -11.37 -2.09 -20.69
N VAL A 106 -11.75 -3.34 -20.40
CA VAL A 106 -11.77 -4.43 -21.38
C VAL A 106 -12.72 -4.12 -22.54
N ASN A 107 -13.93 -3.65 -22.24
CA ASN A 107 -14.95 -3.39 -23.25
C ASN A 107 -14.62 -2.19 -24.17
N VAL A 108 -14.06 -1.11 -23.60
CA VAL A 108 -13.70 0.11 -24.33
C VAL A 108 -12.50 -0.16 -25.22
N LEU A 109 -11.48 -0.84 -24.69
CA LEU A 109 -10.23 -1.06 -25.42
C LEU A 109 -10.24 -2.32 -26.28
N LYS A 110 -11.27 -3.15 -26.18
CA LYS A 110 -11.33 -4.48 -26.84
C LYS A 110 -10.15 -5.37 -26.44
N ALA A 111 -9.78 -5.31 -25.16
CA ALA A 111 -8.75 -6.17 -24.58
C ALA A 111 -9.27 -7.61 -24.44
N GLY A 112 -8.37 -8.60 -24.46
CA GLY A 112 -8.71 -10.01 -24.20
C GLY A 112 -8.81 -10.34 -22.70
N GLY A 113 -8.29 -9.46 -21.84
CA GLY A 113 -8.32 -9.61 -20.39
C GLY A 113 -7.62 -8.45 -19.69
N PHE A 114 -7.23 -8.65 -18.43
CA PHE A 114 -6.45 -7.68 -17.66
C PHE A 114 -5.61 -8.37 -16.58
N ASN A 115 -4.56 -7.70 -16.12
CA ASN A 115 -3.81 -8.03 -14.92
C ASN A 115 -4.03 -6.95 -13.85
N LEU A 116 -4.11 -7.40 -12.59
CA LEU A 116 -3.91 -6.54 -11.42
C LEU A 116 -2.51 -6.79 -10.89
N TYR A 117 -1.72 -5.74 -10.72
CA TYR A 117 -0.34 -5.84 -10.24
C TYR A 117 -0.07 -4.85 -9.12
N VAL A 118 0.55 -5.34 -8.05
CA VAL A 118 1.01 -4.54 -6.91
C VAL A 118 2.42 -4.98 -6.56
N ALA A 119 3.35 -4.05 -6.54
CA ALA A 119 4.70 -4.28 -6.02
C ALA A 119 4.82 -3.71 -4.60
N ASN A 120 5.15 -4.55 -3.62
CA ASN A 120 5.45 -4.12 -2.25
C ASN A 120 6.93 -4.35 -1.96
N GLY A 121 7.71 -3.26 -1.97
CA GLY A 121 9.15 -3.29 -1.77
C GLY A 121 9.95 -3.30 -3.07
N ALA A 122 11.18 -2.78 -3.02
CA ALA A 122 12.05 -2.62 -4.19
C ALA A 122 12.33 -3.95 -4.90
N THR A 123 12.57 -5.03 -4.15
CA THR A 123 12.80 -6.38 -4.68
C THR A 123 11.59 -6.94 -5.44
N ALA A 124 10.37 -6.54 -5.04
CA ALA A 124 9.14 -6.93 -5.73
C ALA A 124 8.84 -6.06 -6.97
N GLY A 125 9.69 -5.06 -7.26
CA GLY A 125 9.54 -4.16 -8.40
C GLY A 125 8.97 -2.78 -8.05
N GLN A 126 8.76 -2.44 -6.78
CA GLN A 126 8.19 -1.15 -6.41
C GLN A 126 9.18 -0.03 -6.74
N LYS A 127 8.75 0.92 -7.58
CA LYS A 127 9.60 2.02 -8.05
C LYS A 127 9.47 3.30 -7.22
N MET A 128 8.27 3.58 -6.72
CA MET A 128 7.97 4.79 -5.96
C MET A 128 7.45 4.43 -4.56
N PRO A 129 7.76 5.24 -3.53
CA PRO A 129 7.34 4.96 -2.16
C PRO A 129 5.88 5.35 -1.93
N HIS A 130 4.96 4.90 -2.78
CA HIS A 130 3.51 5.04 -2.64
C HIS A 130 2.85 3.77 -3.13
N PHE A 131 1.75 3.40 -2.49
CA PHE A 131 0.97 2.25 -2.90
C PHE A 131 0.25 2.57 -4.20
N VAL A 132 0.48 1.74 -5.22
CA VAL A 132 -0.21 1.84 -6.50
C VAL A 132 -0.68 0.45 -6.88
N LEU A 133 -1.97 0.33 -7.16
CA LEU A 133 -2.54 -0.83 -7.84
C LEU A 133 -2.55 -0.54 -9.33
N HIS A 134 -1.82 -1.34 -10.09
CA HIS A 134 -1.81 -1.30 -11.54
C HIS A 134 -2.95 -2.16 -12.08
N LEU A 135 -3.81 -1.58 -12.90
CA LEU A 135 -4.81 -2.26 -13.72
C LEU A 135 -4.35 -2.18 -15.18
N ILE A 136 -3.90 -3.32 -15.69
CA ILE A 136 -3.22 -3.41 -16.99
C ILE A 136 -4.10 -4.22 -17.94
N PRO A 137 -4.70 -3.63 -18.98
CA PRO A 137 -5.44 -4.39 -19.98
C PRO A 137 -4.50 -5.31 -20.76
N ARG A 138 -4.97 -6.45 -21.25
CA ARG A 138 -4.13 -7.43 -21.96
C ARG A 138 -4.63 -7.64 -23.38
N PHE A 139 -3.69 -7.60 -24.32
CA PHE A 139 -3.96 -7.81 -25.74
C PHE A 139 -3.13 -8.98 -26.25
N ASP A 140 -3.62 -9.63 -27.31
CA ASP A 140 -2.85 -10.69 -27.95
C ASP A 140 -1.51 -10.15 -28.42
N LYS A 141 -0.43 -10.82 -28.01
CA LYS A 141 0.96 -10.49 -28.39
C LYS A 141 1.40 -9.07 -27.97
N ASP A 142 0.90 -8.58 -26.84
CA ASP A 142 1.28 -7.27 -26.28
C ASP A 142 2.70 -7.17 -25.71
N GLY A 143 3.46 -8.26 -25.74
CA GLY A 143 4.86 -8.29 -25.30
C GLY A 143 5.06 -8.32 -23.78
N LEU A 144 3.98 -8.31 -22.99
CA LEU A 144 4.05 -8.47 -21.54
C LEU A 144 4.01 -9.96 -21.15
N SER A 145 5.01 -10.41 -20.39
CA SER A 145 4.99 -11.74 -19.78
C SER A 145 4.77 -11.62 -18.27
N PHE A 146 3.81 -12.41 -17.77
CA PHE A 146 3.57 -12.65 -16.35
C PHE A 146 3.81 -14.13 -16.01
N ASP A 147 4.61 -14.79 -16.83
CA ASP A 147 4.93 -16.20 -16.67
C ASP A 147 6.14 -16.36 -15.74
N TRP A 148 6.17 -17.50 -15.05
CA TRP A 148 7.33 -17.92 -14.28
C TRP A 148 7.64 -19.38 -14.57
N ASP A 149 8.93 -19.73 -14.56
CA ASP A 149 9.37 -21.12 -14.70
C ASP A 149 8.94 -21.91 -13.45
N ALA A 150 7.85 -22.64 -13.57
CA ALA A 150 7.32 -23.46 -12.48
C ALA A 150 8.34 -24.52 -12.06
N LYS A 151 8.84 -24.43 -10.82
CA LYS A 151 9.77 -25.39 -10.24
C LYS A 151 9.00 -26.43 -9.42
N LYS A 152 9.45 -27.69 -9.47
CA LYS A 152 8.91 -28.73 -8.58
C LYS A 152 9.28 -28.38 -7.13
N ALA A 153 8.27 -28.16 -6.30
CA ALA A 153 8.47 -27.81 -4.90
C ALA A 153 8.81 -29.05 -4.04
N ASN A 154 9.67 -28.86 -3.03
CA ASN A 154 9.93 -29.85 -2.00
C ASN A 154 8.77 -29.84 -0.98
N GLN A 155 8.09 -30.98 -0.81
CA GLN A 155 6.93 -31.11 0.08
C GLN A 155 7.26 -30.89 1.55
N GLU A 156 8.45 -31.28 2.01
CA GLU A 156 8.88 -31.05 3.40
C GLU A 156 9.11 -29.57 3.66
N GLU A 157 9.73 -28.88 2.70
CA GLU A 157 9.94 -27.43 2.74
C GLU A 157 8.60 -26.67 2.76
N LEU A 158 7.66 -27.06 1.90
CA LEU A 158 6.30 -26.46 1.89
C LEU A 158 5.60 -26.62 3.24
N LYS A 159 5.64 -27.82 3.84
CA LYS A 159 5.04 -28.06 5.17
C LYS A 159 5.68 -27.20 6.24
N LYS A 160 7.01 -27.05 6.20
CA LYS A 160 7.76 -26.18 7.14
C LYS A 160 7.33 -24.73 7.00
N ILE A 161 7.28 -24.20 5.77
CA ILE A 161 6.84 -22.82 5.51
C ILE A 161 5.40 -22.61 5.97
N ALA A 162 4.49 -23.54 5.66
CA ALA A 162 3.09 -23.45 6.09
C ALA A 162 2.96 -23.42 7.62
N ALA A 163 3.73 -24.23 8.35
CA ALA A 163 3.75 -24.22 9.81
C ALA A 163 4.26 -22.86 10.35
N MET A 164 5.33 -22.31 9.78
CA MET A 164 5.86 -20.99 10.17
C MET A 164 4.85 -19.87 9.98
N LEU A 165 4.14 -19.87 8.84
CA LEU A 165 3.10 -18.89 8.55
C LEU A 165 1.91 -19.03 9.50
N LYS A 166 1.44 -20.26 9.74
CA LYS A 166 0.33 -20.53 10.67
C LYS A 166 0.64 -20.03 12.08
N THR A 167 1.81 -20.36 12.61
CA THR A 167 2.25 -19.90 13.95
C THR A 167 2.30 -18.37 14.03
N SER A 168 2.79 -17.72 12.98
CA SER A 168 2.88 -16.24 12.94
C SER A 168 1.49 -15.60 12.91
N LEU A 169 0.57 -16.14 12.10
CA LEU A 169 -0.82 -15.67 12.02
C LEU A 169 -1.57 -15.88 13.34
N GLU A 170 -1.42 -17.04 13.98
CA GLU A 170 -2.07 -17.32 15.28
C GLU A 170 -1.59 -16.36 16.37
N LYS A 171 -0.30 -16.03 16.39
CA LYS A 171 0.27 -15.03 17.30
C LYS A 171 -0.35 -13.65 17.06
N GLU A 172 -0.37 -13.18 15.82
CA GLU A 172 -0.93 -11.87 15.45
C GLU A 172 -2.43 -11.80 15.79
N MET A 173 -3.20 -12.84 15.46
CA MET A 173 -4.63 -12.91 15.77
C MET A 173 -4.87 -12.98 17.29
N GLY A 174 -4.01 -13.67 18.04
CA GLY A 174 -4.05 -13.71 19.50
C GLY A 174 -3.77 -12.35 20.14
N GLU A 175 -2.79 -11.61 19.62
CA GLU A 175 -2.43 -10.25 20.05
C GLU A 175 -3.56 -9.25 19.73
N LYS A 176 -4.12 -9.29 18.51
CA LYS A 176 -5.27 -8.47 18.11
C LYS A 176 -6.48 -8.73 19.01
N LYS A 177 -6.79 -9.99 19.33
CA LYS A 177 -7.90 -10.34 20.25
C LYS A 177 -7.70 -9.79 21.68
N LYS A 178 -6.46 -9.61 22.14
CA LYS A 178 -6.17 -8.97 23.44
C LYS A 178 -6.38 -7.46 23.35
N SER A 179 -5.86 -6.80 22.31
CA SER A 179 -6.05 -5.36 22.05
C SER A 179 -7.54 -4.98 22.01
N TYR A 180 -8.36 -5.73 21.27
CA TYR A 180 -9.81 -5.47 21.19
C TYR A 180 -10.53 -5.64 22.54
N LYS A 181 -10.08 -6.57 23.40
CA LYS A 181 -10.65 -6.75 24.74
C LYS A 181 -10.26 -5.62 25.68
N GLU A 182 -9.01 -5.17 25.62
CA GLU A 182 -8.49 -4.06 26.44
C GLU A 182 -9.14 -2.73 26.05
N GLU A 183 -9.30 -2.46 24.75
CA GLU A 183 -10.02 -1.28 24.24
C GLU A 183 -11.52 -1.29 24.64
N ALA A 184 -12.19 -2.43 24.51
CA ALA A 184 -13.58 -2.56 24.93
C ALA A 184 -13.75 -2.39 26.46
N GLN A 185 -12.81 -2.90 27.26
CA GLN A 185 -12.80 -2.72 28.71
C GLN A 185 -12.60 -1.25 29.08
N ALA A 186 -11.61 -0.57 28.47
CA ALA A 186 -11.34 0.85 28.70
C ALA A 186 -12.50 1.77 28.32
N GLN A 187 -13.19 1.49 27.21
CA GLN A 187 -14.40 2.23 26.82
C GLN A 187 -15.57 1.99 27.80
N SER A 188 -15.71 0.77 28.31
CA SER A 188 -16.75 0.44 29.29
C SER A 188 -16.50 1.11 30.65
N ASP A 189 -15.23 1.19 31.08
CA ASP A 189 -14.84 1.80 32.34
C ASP A 189 -14.98 3.33 32.27
N SER A 190 -14.57 3.95 31.15
CA SER A 190 -14.80 5.38 30.89
C SER A 190 -16.29 5.73 30.87
N SER A 191 -17.14 4.90 30.23
CA SER A 191 -18.59 5.11 30.22
C SER A 191 -19.20 5.03 31.62
N ARG A 192 -18.73 4.11 32.47
CA ARG A 192 -19.16 3.97 33.87
C ARG A 192 -18.70 5.15 34.74
N GLU A 193 -17.51 5.68 34.51
CA GLU A 193 -17.01 6.87 35.21
C GLU A 193 -17.84 8.12 34.85
N ILE A 194 -18.15 8.32 33.58
CA ILE A 194 -19.03 9.40 33.11
C ILE A 194 -20.42 9.28 33.76
N GLU A 195 -21.00 8.07 33.79
CA GLU A 195 -22.30 7.86 34.41
C GLU A 195 -22.30 8.13 35.93
N ARG A 196 -21.22 7.76 36.64
CA ARG A 196 -21.03 8.09 38.06
C ARG A 196 -20.92 9.59 38.29
N ALA A 197 -20.14 10.30 37.48
CA ALA A 197 -19.98 11.75 37.57
C ALA A 197 -21.30 12.50 37.32
N LEU A 198 -22.09 12.05 36.34
CA LEU A 198 -23.40 12.62 36.04
C LEU A 198 -24.44 12.34 37.14
N LYS A 199 -24.40 11.15 37.78
CA LYS A 199 -25.25 10.83 38.94
C LYS A 199 -24.91 11.65 40.18
N PHE A 200 -23.62 11.98 40.38
CA PHE A 200 -23.17 12.81 41.49
C PHE A 200 -23.64 14.27 41.36
N ARG A 201 -23.59 14.83 40.14
CA ARG A 201 -24.08 16.20 39.85
C ARG A 201 -25.58 16.41 40.00
N ARG A 202 -26.40 15.35 39.98
CA ARG A 202 -27.86 15.44 40.18
C ARG A 202 -28.28 15.41 41.66
N ARG A 203 -27.34 15.22 42.59
CA ARG A 203 -27.58 15.14 44.04
C ARG A 203 -27.01 16.33 44.83
N ALA A 204 -26.51 17.36 44.14
CA ALA A 204 -26.13 18.66 44.71
C ALA A 204 -27.12 19.72 44.20
#